data_AF-A0A971XLC2-F1
#
_entry.id   AF-A0A971XLC2-F1
#
_cell.length_a   1.000
_cell.length_b   1.000
_cell.length_c   1.000
_cell.angle_alpha   90.00
_cell.angle_beta   90.00
_cell.angle_gamma   90.00
#
_symmetry.space_group_name_H-M   'P 1'
#
loop_
_entity.id
_entity.type
_entity.pdbx_description
1 polymer ?
#
loop_
_entity_poly.entity_id
_entity_poly.type
_entity_poly.pdbx_seq_one_letter_code
_entity_poly.pdbx_strand_id
1 'polypeptide(L)'
;MRQKNRITLLLCALSVLLLNAQDRPFQTWAAGINAGLYGAGAQAATSLHPHLRLRAGFDYLTYTHREAISLETTAEPLEGYEMTVEGEISEASITFPNFKALLDYYPMRNGIFCLTGGFYLGSNSISANGLIRDYQQIKDQLGENPAFEYEDMVIRPNNDGTFDGKLLMGNSIKPYIGLGLGRTIPNNRVGVKFELGMVYQGQYSLESKNVNEGGQDWLDSLMEEEDLPVSQNMLNWWPMLNLSLTCRIN
;
A
#
# COMPACT_ATOMS: atom_id res chain seq x y z
N MET A 1 -11.24 -38.86 -23.58
CA MET A 1 -10.71 -37.79 -24.46
C MET A 1 -10.99 -36.41 -23.83
N ARG A 2 -10.14 -35.87 -22.95
CA ARG A 2 -10.36 -34.51 -22.41
C ARG A 2 -9.11 -33.85 -21.77
N GLN A 3 -7.91 -34.17 -22.26
CA GLN A 3 -6.65 -33.66 -21.67
C GLN A 3 -5.68 -33.01 -22.68
N LYS A 4 -5.95 -33.10 -23.99
CA LYS A 4 -5.03 -32.61 -25.03
C LYS A 4 -5.12 -31.11 -25.34
N ASN A 5 -6.16 -30.40 -24.90
CA ASN A 5 -6.38 -29.00 -25.31
C ASN A 5 -5.80 -27.93 -24.35
N ARG A 6 -5.28 -28.31 -23.18
CA ARG A 6 -4.67 -27.35 -22.24
C ARG A 6 -3.18 -27.07 -22.51
N ILE A 7 -2.48 -27.99 -23.18
CA ILE A 7 -1.04 -27.86 -23.46
C ILE A 7 -0.78 -26.95 -24.67
N THR A 8 -1.70 -26.92 -25.64
CA THR A 8 -1.53 -26.11 -26.87
C THR A 8 -1.65 -24.60 -26.61
N LEU A 9 -2.47 -24.18 -25.63
CA LEU A 9 -2.57 -22.76 -25.24
C LEU A 9 -1.33 -22.28 -24.47
N LEU A 10 -0.67 -23.16 -23.71
CA LEU A 10 0.59 -22.84 -23.03
C LEU A 10 1.76 -22.71 -24.03
N LEU A 11 1.76 -23.49 -25.11
CA LEU A 11 2.77 -23.36 -26.17
C LEU A 11 2.62 -22.08 -27.00
N CYS A 12 1.40 -21.59 -27.23
CA CYS A 12 1.19 -20.31 -27.92
C CYS A 12 1.65 -19.11 -27.07
N ALA A 13 1.43 -19.13 -25.75
CA ALA A 13 1.97 -18.09 -24.86
C ALA A 13 3.51 -18.08 -24.83
N LEU A 14 4.15 -19.25 -24.99
CA LEU A 14 5.60 -19.36 -25.03
C LEU A 14 6.21 -18.94 -26.40
N SER A 15 5.46 -19.06 -27.49
CA SER A 15 5.92 -18.64 -28.83
C SER A 15 6.07 -17.13 -29.00
N VAL A 16 5.44 -16.32 -28.16
CA VAL A 16 5.61 -14.85 -28.16
C VAL A 16 6.95 -14.43 -27.52
N LEU A 17 7.65 -15.35 -26.86
CA LEU A 17 9.00 -15.16 -26.31
C LEU A 17 10.10 -15.66 -27.26
N LEU A 18 9.84 -15.75 -28.57
CA LEU A 18 10.89 -15.86 -29.58
C LEU A 18 11.73 -14.57 -29.57
N LEU A 19 12.64 -14.49 -28.60
CA LEU A 19 13.75 -13.57 -28.51
C LEU A 19 14.53 -13.71 -29.83
N ASN A 20 14.30 -12.79 -30.75
CA ASN A 20 15.15 -12.67 -31.93
C ASN A 20 16.58 -12.41 -31.44
N ALA A 21 17.51 -13.29 -31.81
CA ALA A 21 18.91 -13.27 -31.36
C ALA A 21 19.71 -12.02 -31.78
N GLN A 22 19.09 -11.05 -32.46
CA GLN A 22 19.69 -9.77 -32.84
C GLN A 22 19.42 -8.62 -31.86
N ASP A 23 18.46 -8.77 -30.95
CA ASP A 23 18.17 -7.73 -29.96
C ASP A 23 19.03 -7.95 -28.71
N ARG A 24 20.00 -7.07 -28.47
CA ARG A 24 20.82 -7.14 -27.26
C ARG A 24 20.05 -6.52 -26.08
N PRO A 25 19.82 -7.27 -24.99
CA PRO A 25 19.24 -6.70 -23.78
C PRO A 25 20.25 -5.74 -23.12
N PHE A 26 19.73 -4.84 -22.29
CA PHE A 26 20.44 -3.89 -21.45
C PHE A 26 21.26 -2.81 -22.18
N GLN A 27 20.89 -2.45 -23.42
CA GLN A 27 21.63 -1.45 -24.20
C GLN A 27 21.39 -0.01 -23.75
N THR A 28 20.13 0.36 -23.55
CA THR A 28 19.74 1.74 -23.25
C THR A 28 19.31 1.84 -21.81
N TRP A 29 19.86 2.81 -21.09
CA TRP A 29 19.59 3.05 -19.69
C TRP A 29 18.94 4.42 -19.52
N ALA A 30 17.97 4.49 -18.61
CA ALA A 30 17.37 5.72 -18.16
C ALA A 30 17.33 5.74 -16.63
N ALA A 31 17.50 6.91 -16.04
CA ALA A 31 17.22 7.16 -14.64
C ALA A 31 16.20 8.28 -14.53
N GLY A 32 15.39 8.26 -13.50
CA GLY A 32 14.35 9.25 -13.32
C GLY A 32 13.83 9.30 -11.90
N ILE A 33 13.01 10.31 -11.68
CA ILE A 33 12.24 10.49 -10.47
C ILE A 33 10.76 10.33 -10.80
N ASN A 34 9.97 9.99 -9.79
CA ASN A 34 8.54 9.88 -9.95
C ASN A 34 7.80 10.33 -8.69
N ALA A 35 6.54 10.67 -8.86
CA ALA A 35 5.63 11.05 -7.79
C ALA A 35 4.26 10.43 -8.07
N GLY A 36 3.69 9.79 -7.05
CA GLY A 36 2.41 9.11 -7.15
C GLY A 36 1.78 8.86 -5.79
N LEU A 37 0.79 7.98 -5.75
CA LEU A 37 0.06 7.66 -4.51
C LEU A 37 0.91 6.92 -3.46
N TYR A 38 2.01 6.28 -3.88
CA TYR A 38 3.05 5.75 -2.97
C TYR A 38 4.16 6.76 -2.67
N GLY A 39 3.93 8.04 -2.96
CA GLY A 39 4.86 9.12 -2.68
C GLY A 39 5.84 9.40 -3.80
N ALA A 40 6.99 9.97 -3.41
CA ALA A 40 8.05 10.33 -4.34
C ALA A 40 9.14 9.27 -4.34
N GLY A 41 9.80 9.10 -5.49
CA GLY A 41 10.77 8.03 -5.66
C GLY A 41 11.77 8.26 -6.77
N ALA A 42 12.72 7.35 -6.84
CA ALA A 42 13.72 7.27 -7.89
C ALA A 42 13.62 5.90 -8.57
N GLN A 43 13.85 5.88 -9.88
CA GLN A 43 13.75 4.68 -10.69
C GLN A 43 14.82 4.66 -11.78
N ALA A 44 15.31 3.47 -12.08
CA ALA A 44 16.15 3.19 -13.23
C ALA A 44 15.41 2.23 -14.16
N ALA A 45 15.62 2.40 -15.47
CA ALA A 45 15.01 1.56 -16.48
C ALA A 45 16.03 1.17 -17.54
N THR A 46 15.84 -0.02 -18.10
CA THR A 46 16.72 -0.59 -19.10
C THR A 46 15.91 -1.32 -20.17
N SER A 47 16.42 -1.38 -21.40
CA SER A 47 15.76 -2.09 -22.50
C SER A 47 16.03 -3.59 -22.40
N LEU A 48 14.99 -4.41 -22.41
CA LEU A 48 15.14 -5.87 -22.45
C LEU A 48 14.90 -6.42 -23.87
N HIS A 49 13.91 -5.86 -24.56
CA HIS A 49 13.49 -6.22 -25.92
C HIS A 49 12.94 -4.97 -26.62
N PRO A 50 12.83 -4.85 -27.96
CA PRO A 50 12.30 -3.63 -28.60
C PRO A 50 10.95 -3.14 -28.07
N HIS A 51 10.10 -4.07 -27.61
CA HIS A 51 8.80 -3.78 -27.00
C HIS A 51 8.79 -3.85 -25.47
N LEU A 52 9.87 -4.31 -24.80
CA LEU A 52 9.90 -4.47 -23.34
C LEU A 52 10.98 -3.60 -22.68
N ARG A 53 10.59 -2.96 -21.59
CA ARG A 53 11.48 -2.19 -20.71
C ARG A 53 11.37 -2.75 -19.31
N LEU A 54 12.50 -3.00 -18.67
CA LEU A 54 12.56 -3.36 -17.26
C LEU A 54 12.81 -2.07 -16.47
N ARG A 55 12.05 -1.88 -15.39
CA ARG A 55 12.13 -0.72 -14.52
C ARG A 55 12.21 -1.19 -13.07
N ALA A 56 13.17 -0.67 -12.33
CA ALA A 56 13.31 -0.90 -10.90
C ALA A 56 13.47 0.43 -10.17
N GLY A 57 12.97 0.53 -8.95
CA GLY A 57 13.06 1.77 -8.20
C GLY A 57 12.57 1.65 -6.76
N PHE A 58 12.55 2.78 -6.08
CA PHE A 58 12.08 2.91 -4.71
C PHE A 58 11.22 4.17 -4.58
N ASP A 59 10.03 3.99 -4.02
CA ASP A 59 9.05 5.02 -3.71
C ASP A 59 8.90 5.11 -2.19
N TYR A 60 8.84 6.34 -1.67
CA TYR A 60 8.68 6.60 -0.25
C TYR A 60 7.66 7.70 -0.04
N LEU A 61 6.59 7.38 0.70
CA LEU A 61 5.67 8.35 1.25
C LEU A 61 5.83 8.37 2.76
N THR A 62 6.02 9.55 3.32
CA THR A 62 5.89 9.79 4.76
C THR A 62 5.07 11.04 4.97
N TYR A 63 4.07 10.94 5.83
CA TYR A 63 3.25 12.07 6.25
C TYR A 63 2.91 11.91 7.72
N THR A 64 3.24 12.90 8.53
CA THR A 64 2.92 12.91 9.96
C THR A 64 2.00 14.09 10.24
N HIS A 65 0.81 13.78 10.71
CA HIS A 65 -0.15 14.74 11.22
C HIS A 65 -0.02 14.77 12.75
N ARG A 66 0.21 15.96 13.30
CA ARG A 66 0.22 16.22 14.75
C ARG A 66 -0.95 17.14 15.06
N GLU A 67 -2.14 16.58 15.09
CA GLU A 67 -3.32 17.32 15.52
C GLU A 67 -4.10 16.43 16.47
N ALA A 68 -4.45 17.02 17.62
CA ALA A 68 -5.21 16.41 18.67
C ALA A 68 -6.63 16.13 18.19
N ILE A 69 -6.90 14.90 17.76
CA ILE A 69 -8.28 14.45 17.51
C ILE A 69 -8.80 13.91 18.83
N SER A 70 -9.77 14.61 19.43
CA SER A 70 -10.51 14.14 20.60
C SER A 70 -11.52 13.08 20.18
N LEU A 71 -11.31 11.85 20.63
CA LEU A 71 -12.29 10.77 20.58
C LEU A 71 -12.97 10.67 21.95
N GLU A 72 -14.28 10.82 21.96
CA GLU A 72 -15.10 10.44 23.10
C GLU A 72 -15.26 8.91 23.06
N THR A 73 -14.71 8.19 24.03
CA THR A 73 -14.92 6.75 24.19
C THR A 73 -15.76 6.49 25.44
N THR A 74 -16.64 5.51 25.44
CA THR A 74 -17.38 5.10 26.64
C THR A 74 -16.64 3.94 27.28
N ALA A 75 -16.17 4.10 28.51
CA ALA A 75 -15.58 3.01 29.28
C ALA A 75 -16.70 2.28 30.05
N GLU A 76 -16.77 0.95 29.92
CA GLU A 76 -17.52 0.11 30.86
C GLU A 76 -16.57 -0.46 31.93
N PRO A 77 -16.70 -0.06 33.21
CA PRO A 77 -16.04 -0.69 34.34
C PRO A 77 -16.52 -2.12 34.54
N LEU A 78 -15.67 -2.91 35.21
CA LEU A 78 -16.00 -4.21 35.83
C LEU A 78 -17.21 -4.17 36.81
N GLU A 79 -17.83 -3.01 37.05
CA GLU A 79 -19.00 -2.80 37.93
C GLU A 79 -20.23 -2.17 37.24
N GLY A 80 -20.27 -2.09 35.90
CA GLY A 80 -21.50 -1.70 35.17
C GLY A 80 -21.90 -0.22 35.27
N TYR A 81 -20.92 0.68 35.40
CA TYR A 81 -21.11 2.14 35.41
C TYR A 81 -20.46 2.79 34.18
N GLU A 82 -21.22 3.09 33.12
CA GLU A 82 -20.69 3.79 31.94
C GLU A 82 -20.03 5.13 32.33
N MET A 83 -18.74 5.29 32.00
CA MET A 83 -18.04 6.58 32.10
C MET A 83 -17.51 6.98 30.72
N THR A 84 -17.90 8.14 30.24
CA THR A 84 -17.29 8.74 29.04
C THR A 84 -15.86 9.19 29.38
N VAL A 85 -14.88 8.66 28.67
CA VAL A 85 -13.47 8.99 28.79
C VAL A 85 -13.02 9.65 27.49
N GLU A 86 -12.35 10.79 27.61
CA GLU A 86 -11.79 11.50 26.45
C GLU A 86 -10.39 10.93 26.13
N GLY A 87 -10.28 10.24 25.00
CA GLY A 87 -9.02 9.83 24.39
C GLY A 87 -8.56 10.86 23.37
N GLU A 88 -7.29 11.25 23.39
CA GLU A 88 -6.72 12.17 22.40
C GLU A 88 -5.73 11.42 21.51
N ILE A 89 -5.98 11.37 20.19
CA ILE A 89 -4.97 10.92 19.23
C ILE A 89 -4.04 12.11 18.98
N SER A 90 -2.82 12.04 19.50
CA SER A 90 -1.85 13.14 19.42
C SER A 90 -1.01 13.09 18.15
N GLU A 91 -0.76 11.89 17.59
CA GLU A 91 0.05 11.74 16.38
C GLU A 91 -0.50 10.64 15.47
N ALA A 92 -0.69 10.98 14.19
CA ALA A 92 -0.99 10.02 13.13
C ALA A 92 0.11 10.10 12.05
N SER A 93 0.74 8.97 11.73
CA SER A 93 1.83 8.87 10.76
C SER A 93 1.54 7.82 9.70
N ILE A 94 1.66 8.22 8.44
CA ILE A 94 1.52 7.36 7.26
C ILE A 94 2.91 7.11 6.69
N THR A 95 3.30 5.85 6.49
CA THR A 95 4.63 5.47 6.01
C THR A 95 4.55 4.32 4.99
N PHE A 96 4.87 4.62 3.73
CA PHE A 96 4.80 3.67 2.60
C PHE A 96 6.16 3.50 1.88
N PRO A 97 7.10 2.73 2.43
CA PRO A 97 8.33 2.35 1.75
C PRO A 97 8.06 1.22 0.75
N ASN A 98 8.21 1.50 -0.54
CA ASN A 98 7.95 0.51 -1.59
C ASN A 98 9.09 0.45 -2.60
N PHE A 99 9.77 -0.70 -2.66
CA PHE A 99 10.55 -1.07 -3.83
C PHE A 99 9.61 -1.47 -4.97
N LYS A 100 10.02 -1.25 -6.22
CA LYS A 100 9.24 -1.67 -7.40
C LYS A 100 10.12 -2.36 -8.40
N ALA A 101 9.56 -3.41 -9.02
CA ALA A 101 10.13 -4.11 -10.15
C ALA A 101 9.02 -4.30 -11.20
N LEU A 102 9.11 -3.55 -12.29
CA LEU A 102 8.06 -3.40 -13.30
C LEU A 102 8.60 -3.71 -14.70
N LEU A 103 7.74 -4.29 -15.52
CA LEU A 103 7.95 -4.50 -16.96
C LEU A 103 6.95 -3.63 -17.72
N ASP A 104 7.47 -2.75 -18.57
CA ASP A 104 6.64 -1.94 -19.46
C ASP A 104 6.68 -2.53 -20.88
N TYR A 105 5.52 -2.95 -21.36
CA TYR A 105 5.30 -3.46 -22.71
C TYR A 105 4.71 -2.38 -23.62
N TYR A 106 5.39 -2.09 -24.73
CA TYR A 106 4.98 -1.14 -25.76
C TYR A 106 4.49 -1.92 -26.98
N PRO A 107 3.18 -1.92 -27.31
CA PRO A 107 2.67 -2.62 -28.50
C PRO A 107 3.23 -2.08 -29.82
N MET A 108 3.60 -0.80 -29.85
CA MET A 108 4.17 -0.14 -31.02
C MET A 108 5.58 0.39 -30.69
N ARG A 109 6.57 0.12 -31.54
CA ARG A 109 7.98 0.55 -31.33
C ARG A 109 8.14 2.05 -31.06
N ASN A 110 7.40 2.87 -31.80
CA ASN A 110 7.39 4.33 -31.68
C ASN A 110 6.19 4.87 -30.88
N GLY A 111 5.41 3.99 -30.25
CA GLY A 111 4.26 4.38 -29.45
C GLY A 111 4.66 5.06 -28.14
N ILE A 112 3.71 5.81 -27.60
CA ILE A 112 3.75 6.36 -26.25
C ILE A 112 2.91 5.54 -25.27
N PHE A 113 2.03 4.67 -25.77
CA PHE A 113 1.21 3.81 -24.92
C PHE A 113 2.00 2.59 -24.46
N CYS A 114 1.90 2.26 -23.18
CA CYS A 114 2.45 1.01 -22.64
C CYS A 114 1.50 0.33 -21.65
N LEU A 115 1.61 -1.00 -21.60
CA LEU A 115 1.05 -1.83 -20.56
C LEU A 115 2.15 -2.13 -19.56
N THR A 116 1.96 -1.76 -18.30
CA THR A 116 2.92 -2.01 -17.23
C THR A 116 2.41 -3.17 -16.38
N GLY A 117 3.28 -4.11 -16.06
CA GLY A 117 3.00 -5.19 -15.11
C GLY A 117 4.21 -5.48 -14.24
N GLY A 118 3.98 -5.83 -12.97
CA GLY A 118 5.09 -6.18 -12.08
C GLY A 118 4.67 -6.26 -10.62
N PHE A 119 5.60 -5.92 -9.73
CA PHE A 119 5.40 -6.04 -8.29
C PHE A 119 5.96 -4.83 -7.55
N TYR A 120 5.23 -4.41 -6.53
CA TYR A 120 5.75 -3.57 -5.45
C TYR A 120 6.10 -4.45 -4.26
N LEU A 121 7.23 -4.19 -3.63
CA LEU A 121 7.70 -4.87 -2.44
C LEU A 121 7.89 -3.86 -1.31
N GLY A 122 7.18 -4.06 -0.21
CA GLY A 122 7.22 -3.14 0.92
C GLY A 122 5.99 -3.25 1.80
N SER A 123 6.15 -2.90 3.07
CA SER A 123 5.04 -2.90 4.04
C SER A 123 4.56 -1.47 4.21
N ASN A 124 3.31 -1.23 3.83
CA ASN A 124 2.66 0.06 4.04
C ASN A 124 2.03 0.05 5.42
N SER A 125 2.23 1.11 6.20
CA SER A 125 1.63 1.20 7.54
C SER A 125 1.12 2.59 7.84
N ILE A 126 0.04 2.63 8.61
CA ILE A 126 -0.47 3.82 9.27
C ILE A 126 -0.33 3.57 10.78
N SER A 127 0.36 4.46 11.46
CA SER A 127 0.53 4.44 12.91
C SER A 127 -0.23 5.58 13.53
N ALA A 128 -0.99 5.31 14.58
CA ALA A 128 -1.64 6.30 15.42
C ALA A 128 -1.19 6.10 16.86
N ASN A 129 -0.79 7.19 17.51
CA ASN A 129 -0.44 7.21 18.93
C ASN A 129 -1.45 8.12 19.63
N GLY A 130 -2.05 7.60 20.69
CA GLY A 130 -2.99 8.34 21.52
C GLY A 130 -2.65 8.31 23.00
N LEU A 131 -3.24 9.23 23.74
CA LEU A 131 -3.13 9.38 25.18
C LEU A 131 -4.53 9.54 25.77
N ILE A 132 -4.83 8.78 26.82
CA ILE A 132 -6.05 9.00 27.61
C ILE A 132 -5.78 10.09 28.66
N ARG A 133 -6.61 11.14 28.65
CA ARG A 133 -6.50 12.21 29.64
C ARG A 133 -6.92 11.70 31.02
N ASP A 134 -6.24 12.20 32.05
CA ASP A 134 -6.49 11.85 33.45
C ASP A 134 -6.43 10.35 33.80
N TYR A 135 -5.69 9.55 33.02
CA TYR A 135 -5.54 8.10 33.20
C TYR A 135 -5.11 7.69 34.63
N GLN A 136 -4.32 8.51 35.32
CA GLN A 136 -3.93 8.23 36.72
C GLN A 136 -5.13 8.30 37.67
N GLN A 137 -6.04 9.27 37.50
CA GLN A 137 -7.25 9.37 38.31
C GLN A 137 -8.22 8.22 38.01
N ILE A 138 -8.28 7.81 36.73
CA ILE A 138 -9.06 6.67 36.27
C ILE A 138 -8.50 5.36 36.84
N LYS A 139 -7.16 5.19 36.87
CA LYS A 139 -6.48 4.04 37.48
C LYS A 139 -6.74 3.95 38.99
N ASP A 140 -6.76 5.10 39.68
CA ASP A 140 -7.06 5.15 41.11
C ASP A 140 -8.53 4.78 41.44
N GLN A 141 -9.45 5.00 40.50
CA GLN A 141 -10.88 4.67 40.66
C GLN A 141 -11.26 3.26 40.19
N LEU A 142 -10.63 2.76 39.11
CA LEU A 142 -11.01 1.51 38.43
C LEU A 142 -10.05 0.33 38.70
N GLY A 143 -8.96 0.56 39.43
CA GLY A 143 -7.96 -0.46 39.74
C GLY A 143 -6.78 -0.47 38.76
N GLU A 144 -5.81 -1.37 39.00
CA GLU A 144 -4.67 -1.49 38.11
C GLU A 144 -5.08 -2.03 36.73
N ASN A 145 -4.84 -1.23 35.69
CA ASN A 145 -4.97 -1.60 34.27
C ASN A 145 -6.43 -1.67 33.75
N PRO A 146 -7.19 -0.55 33.82
CA PRO A 146 -8.55 -0.50 33.30
C PRO A 146 -8.57 -0.81 31.80
N ALA A 147 -9.47 -1.69 31.40
CA ALA A 147 -9.74 -1.98 30.00
C ALA A 147 -10.86 -1.03 29.53
N PHE A 148 -10.72 -0.47 28.33
CA PHE A 148 -11.71 0.39 27.71
C PHE A 148 -12.32 -0.37 26.55
N GLU A 149 -13.63 -0.54 26.57
CA GLU A 149 -14.38 -1.18 25.49
C GLU A 149 -14.92 -0.08 24.57
N TYR A 150 -14.44 -0.03 23.33
CA TYR A 150 -15.01 0.80 22.29
C TYR A 150 -15.58 -0.14 21.23
N GLU A 151 -16.91 -0.20 21.14
CA GLU A 151 -17.62 -1.21 20.33
C GLU A 151 -17.13 -2.63 20.69
N ASP A 152 -16.62 -3.40 19.74
CA ASP A 152 -16.10 -4.77 19.98
C ASP A 152 -14.60 -4.80 20.35
N MET A 153 -13.96 -3.62 20.44
CA MET A 153 -12.51 -3.50 20.64
C MET A 153 -12.18 -3.19 22.10
N VAL A 154 -11.35 -4.05 22.72
CA VAL A 154 -10.84 -3.80 24.08
C VAL A 154 -9.46 -3.15 24.00
N ILE A 155 -9.38 -1.87 24.35
CA ILE A 155 -8.13 -1.10 24.45
C ILE A 155 -7.61 -1.17 25.89
N ARG A 156 -6.38 -1.61 26.07
CA ARG A 156 -5.64 -1.64 27.34
C ARG A 156 -4.44 -0.69 27.26
N PRO A 157 -4.57 0.56 27.73
CA PRO A 157 -3.50 1.54 27.69
C PRO A 157 -2.31 1.10 28.54
N ASN A 158 -1.15 1.63 28.20
CA ASN A 158 0.06 1.49 29.01
C ASN A 158 -0.12 2.19 30.38
N ASN A 159 0.81 1.94 31.31
CA ASN A 159 0.74 2.52 32.67
C ASN A 159 0.73 4.06 32.72
N ASP A 160 1.15 4.72 31.64
CA ASP A 160 1.14 6.17 31.46
C ASP A 160 -0.11 6.69 30.75
N GLY A 161 -1.04 5.81 30.37
CA GLY A 161 -2.27 6.14 29.64
C GLY A 161 -2.09 6.21 28.13
N THR A 162 -0.92 5.86 27.61
CA THR A 162 -0.67 5.83 26.15
C THR A 162 -1.21 4.56 25.50
N PHE A 163 -1.68 4.68 24.27
CA PHE A 163 -2.00 3.52 23.43
C PHE A 163 -1.46 3.73 22.01
N ASP A 164 -0.94 2.65 21.42
CA ASP A 164 -0.47 2.64 20.03
C ASP A 164 -1.33 1.73 19.16
N GLY A 165 -1.68 2.20 17.97
CA GLY A 165 -2.36 1.42 16.94
C GLY A 165 -1.58 1.49 15.64
N LYS A 166 -1.25 0.34 15.05
CA LYS A 166 -0.55 0.27 13.77
C LYS A 166 -1.33 -0.57 12.79
N LEU A 167 -1.95 0.10 11.83
CA LEU A 167 -2.63 -0.54 10.72
C LEU A 167 -1.61 -0.88 9.62
N LEU A 168 -1.38 -2.17 9.42
CA LEU A 168 -0.60 -2.71 8.30
C LEU A 168 -1.52 -2.84 7.09
N MET A 169 -1.13 -2.20 5.99
CA MET A 169 -1.90 -2.21 4.75
C MET A 169 -1.37 -3.27 3.80
N GLY A 170 -1.96 -4.47 3.85
CA GLY A 170 -1.73 -5.51 2.86
C GLY A 170 -0.45 -6.32 3.02
N ASN A 171 -0.17 -7.09 1.98
CA ASN A 171 0.98 -7.98 1.87
C ASN A 171 2.27 -7.22 1.55
N SER A 172 3.41 -7.82 1.89
CA SER A 172 4.73 -7.29 1.52
C SER A 172 5.04 -7.37 0.03
N ILE A 173 4.35 -8.25 -0.73
CA ILE A 173 4.47 -8.37 -2.18
C ILE A 173 3.12 -8.05 -2.80
N LYS A 174 3.09 -7.05 -3.67
CA LYS A 174 1.86 -6.48 -4.22
C LYS A 174 1.92 -6.49 -5.74
N PRO A 175 1.18 -7.39 -6.42
CA PRO A 175 1.06 -7.39 -7.86
C PRO A 175 0.52 -6.05 -8.38
N TYR A 176 1.06 -5.58 -9.50
CA TYR A 176 0.68 -4.33 -10.13
C TYR A 176 0.39 -4.53 -11.61
N ILE A 177 -0.68 -3.86 -12.07
CA ILE A 177 -1.00 -3.70 -13.49
C ILE A 177 -1.37 -2.24 -13.76
N GLY A 178 -0.90 -1.70 -14.89
CA GLY A 178 -1.17 -0.33 -15.25
C GLY A 178 -1.09 -0.04 -16.74
N LEU A 179 -1.61 1.12 -17.10
CA LEU A 179 -1.57 1.73 -18.41
C LEU A 179 -0.74 3.00 -18.32
N GLY A 180 0.30 3.08 -19.14
CA GLY A 180 1.18 4.24 -19.22
C GLY A 180 0.98 5.02 -20.51
N LEU A 181 1.08 6.34 -20.39
CA LEU A 181 1.18 7.30 -21.48
C LEU A 181 2.52 8.04 -21.36
N GLY A 182 3.43 7.70 -22.25
CA GLY A 182 4.81 8.18 -22.29
C GLY A 182 5.81 7.03 -22.37
N ARG A 183 7.07 7.39 -22.65
CA ARG A 183 8.14 6.40 -22.81
C ARG A 183 8.97 6.33 -21.54
N THR A 184 9.13 5.13 -20.98
CA THR A 184 10.01 4.89 -19.82
C THR A 184 11.47 5.19 -20.16
N ILE A 185 11.88 4.91 -21.39
CA ILE A 185 13.14 5.38 -21.95
C ILE A 185 12.80 6.40 -23.04
N PRO A 186 12.93 7.71 -22.76
CA PRO A 186 12.58 8.79 -23.69
C PRO A 186 13.36 8.65 -24.99
N ASN A 187 12.81 9.10 -26.13
CA ASN A 187 13.57 9.13 -27.40
C ASN A 187 14.64 10.22 -27.43
N ASN A 188 14.43 11.31 -26.70
CA ASN A 188 15.37 12.40 -26.49
C ASN A 188 16.09 12.22 -25.14
N ARG A 189 16.82 13.24 -24.68
CA ARG A 189 17.48 13.21 -23.37
C ARG A 189 16.50 13.10 -22.20
N VAL A 190 15.35 13.77 -22.26
CA VAL A 190 14.36 13.82 -21.17
C VAL A 190 12.99 13.44 -21.69
N GLY A 191 12.18 12.79 -20.86
CA GLY A 191 10.79 12.48 -21.16
C GLY A 191 9.94 12.34 -19.91
N VAL A 192 8.65 12.62 -20.09
CA VAL A 192 7.63 12.49 -19.06
C VAL A 192 6.77 11.26 -19.38
N LYS A 193 6.42 10.50 -18.35
CA LYS A 193 5.48 9.39 -18.45
C LYS A 193 4.45 9.49 -17.34
N PHE A 194 3.19 9.49 -17.73
CA PHE A 194 2.04 9.32 -16.86
C PHE A 194 1.64 7.85 -16.83
N GLU A 195 1.19 7.36 -15.68
CA GLU A 195 0.81 5.97 -15.49
C GLU A 195 -0.37 5.86 -14.52
N LEU A 196 -1.39 5.13 -14.93
CA LEU A 196 -2.58 4.82 -14.14
C LEU A 196 -2.71 3.31 -14.04
N GLY A 197 -2.89 2.78 -12.84
CA GLY A 197 -3.00 1.35 -12.63
C GLY A 197 -3.65 1.00 -11.32
N MET A 198 -3.52 -0.26 -10.95
CA MET A 198 -4.04 -0.81 -9.71
C MET A 198 -3.00 -1.75 -9.12
N VAL A 199 -2.81 -1.65 -7.81
CA VAL A 199 -1.95 -2.53 -7.01
C VAL A 199 -2.86 -3.43 -6.20
N TYR A 200 -2.67 -4.73 -6.29
CA TYR A 200 -3.32 -5.66 -5.37
C TYR A 200 -2.53 -5.68 -4.06
N GLN A 201 -3.02 -4.93 -3.08
CA GLN A 201 -2.36 -4.75 -1.78
C GLN A 201 -2.71 -5.90 -0.84
N GLY A 202 -3.92 -6.48 -0.94
CA GLY A 202 -4.41 -7.53 -0.04
C GLY A 202 -5.06 -6.97 1.22
N GLN A 203 -5.34 -7.86 2.17
CA GLN A 203 -6.10 -7.53 3.38
C GLN A 203 -5.31 -6.65 4.34
N TYR A 204 -6.04 -5.74 5.00
CA TYR A 204 -5.49 -4.89 6.05
C TYR A 204 -5.46 -5.65 7.36
N SER A 205 -4.42 -5.43 8.17
CA SER A 205 -4.28 -6.07 9.47
C SER A 205 -3.96 -5.01 10.51
N LEU A 206 -4.62 -5.09 11.66
CA LEU A 206 -4.37 -4.23 12.80
C LEU A 206 -3.34 -4.88 13.72
N GLU A 207 -2.17 -4.27 13.85
CA GLU A 207 -1.17 -4.63 14.85
C GLU A 207 -1.19 -3.57 15.95
N SER A 208 -1.54 -3.94 17.18
CA SER A 208 -1.45 -3.06 18.34
C SER A 208 -1.02 -3.87 19.54
N LYS A 209 -0.15 -3.31 20.38
CA LYS A 209 0.23 -3.92 21.66
C LYS A 209 -0.82 -3.73 22.74
N ASN A 210 -1.74 -2.79 22.51
CA ASN A 210 -2.74 -2.34 23.47
C ASN A 210 -4.14 -2.85 23.12
N VAL A 211 -4.35 -3.52 21.98
CA VAL A 211 -5.65 -3.99 21.53
C VAL A 211 -5.67 -5.53 21.49
N ASN A 212 -6.78 -6.13 21.91
CA ASN A 212 -6.99 -7.58 21.84
C ASN A 212 -7.35 -8.06 20.42
N GLU A 213 -7.57 -9.38 20.24
CA GLU A 213 -8.00 -9.97 18.96
C GLU A 213 -9.29 -9.33 18.41
N GLY A 214 -10.17 -8.81 19.28
CA GLY A 214 -11.40 -8.10 18.90
C GLY A 214 -11.18 -6.83 18.08
N GLY A 215 -9.99 -6.22 18.13
CA GLY A 215 -9.67 -5.08 17.24
C GLY A 215 -9.55 -5.47 15.76
N GLN A 216 -9.14 -6.70 15.46
CA GLN A 216 -9.15 -7.20 14.09
C GLN A 216 -10.58 -7.54 13.66
N ASP A 217 -11.39 -8.12 14.54
CA ASP A 217 -12.80 -8.42 14.26
C ASP A 217 -13.62 -7.14 14.00
N TRP A 218 -13.36 -6.07 14.75
CA TRP A 218 -13.92 -4.74 14.50
C TRP A 218 -13.48 -4.16 13.15
N LEU A 219 -12.19 -4.29 12.81
CA LEU A 219 -11.70 -3.81 11.51
C LEU A 219 -12.36 -4.59 10.36
N ASP A 220 -12.52 -5.91 10.52
CA ASP A 220 -13.13 -6.77 9.53
C ASP A 220 -14.63 -6.47 9.38
N SER A 221 -15.35 -6.22 10.49
CA SER A 221 -16.77 -5.85 10.47
C SER A 221 -17.01 -4.52 9.77
N LEU A 222 -16.15 -3.51 10.00
CA LEU A 222 -16.19 -2.23 9.27
C LEU A 222 -15.94 -2.39 7.77
N MET A 223 -15.05 -3.31 7.37
CA MET A 223 -14.80 -3.58 5.96
C MET A 223 -15.91 -4.42 5.31
N GLU A 224 -16.64 -5.19 6.10
CA GLU A 224 -17.76 -6.03 5.67
C GLU A 224 -19.09 -5.29 5.60
N GLU A 225 -19.21 -4.15 6.29
CA GLU A 225 -20.42 -3.34 6.34
C GLU A 225 -20.90 -2.95 4.92
N GLU A 226 -22.16 -3.33 4.59
CA GLU A 226 -22.75 -3.18 3.25
C GLU A 226 -22.90 -1.72 2.79
N ASP A 227 -22.72 -0.75 3.69
CA ASP A 227 -22.83 0.69 3.42
C ASP A 227 -21.57 1.27 2.76
N LEU A 228 -20.46 0.52 2.67
CA LEU A 228 -19.33 0.95 1.84
C LEU A 228 -19.71 0.87 0.35
N PRO A 229 -19.52 1.96 -0.44
CA PRO A 229 -19.85 1.97 -1.86
C PRO A 229 -18.97 1.03 -2.71
N VAL A 230 -18.09 0.24 -2.09
CA VAL A 230 -17.11 -0.64 -2.69
C VAL A 230 -17.06 -1.97 -1.93
N SER A 231 -17.22 -3.08 -2.66
CA SER A 231 -17.14 -4.44 -2.10
C SER A 231 -15.77 -4.72 -1.45
N GLN A 232 -15.73 -5.58 -0.43
CA GLN A 232 -14.49 -6.08 0.21
C GLN A 232 -13.37 -6.47 -0.79
N ASN A 233 -13.73 -7.16 -1.88
CA ASN A 233 -12.76 -7.57 -2.90
C ASN A 233 -12.13 -6.40 -3.67
N MET A 234 -12.84 -5.27 -3.80
CA MET A 234 -12.33 -4.04 -4.43
C MET A 234 -11.43 -3.26 -3.48
N LEU A 235 -11.61 -3.34 -2.16
CA LEU A 235 -10.75 -2.69 -1.17
C LEU A 235 -9.32 -3.26 -1.15
N ASN A 236 -9.17 -4.53 -1.56
CA ASN A 236 -7.86 -5.15 -1.77
C ASN A 236 -7.08 -4.53 -2.94
N TRP A 237 -7.76 -3.80 -3.82
CA TRP A 237 -7.15 -3.10 -4.96
C TRP A 237 -6.95 -1.62 -4.64
N TRP A 238 -5.69 -1.22 -4.56
CA TRP A 238 -5.29 0.16 -4.40
C TRP A 238 -5.16 0.84 -5.77
N PRO A 239 -5.94 1.89 -6.09
CA PRO A 239 -5.72 2.65 -7.31
C PRO A 239 -4.35 3.31 -7.26
N MET A 240 -3.64 3.33 -8.39
CA MET A 240 -2.30 3.87 -8.46
C MET A 240 -2.20 4.88 -9.60
N LEU A 241 -1.76 6.09 -9.26
CA LEU A 241 -1.43 7.13 -10.22
C LEU A 241 0.02 7.53 -10.00
N ASN A 242 0.77 7.64 -11.09
CA ASN A 242 2.19 7.96 -11.04
C ASN A 242 2.59 8.86 -12.22
N LEU A 243 3.32 9.93 -11.91
CA LEU A 243 3.96 10.80 -12.88
C LEU A 243 5.47 10.63 -12.74
N SER A 244 6.16 10.41 -13.86
CA SER A 244 7.61 10.20 -13.86
C SER A 244 8.31 11.12 -14.85
N LEU A 245 9.45 11.65 -14.42
CA LEU A 245 10.40 12.39 -15.25
C LEU A 245 11.65 11.53 -15.38
N THR A 246 11.98 11.16 -16.61
CA THR A 246 13.09 10.24 -16.90
C THR A 246 14.09 10.91 -17.83
N CYS A 247 15.36 10.62 -17.59
CA CYS A 247 16.49 11.05 -18.40
C CYS A 247 17.19 9.81 -18.98
N ARG A 248 17.40 9.80 -20.29
CA ARG A 248 18.21 8.78 -20.96
C ARG A 248 19.69 9.07 -20.70
N ILE A 249 20.42 8.05 -20.24
CA ILE A 249 21.84 8.14 -19.91
C ILE A 249 22.72 7.77 -21.11
N ASN A 250 22.33 6.74 -21.87
CA ASN A 250 23.01 6.24 -23.07
C ASN A 250 22.02 6.03 -24.21
#